data_AF-A0A9P8HMZ7-F1
#
_entry.id   AF-A0A9P8HMZ7-F1
#
_cell.length_a   1.000
_cell.length_b   1.000
_cell.length_c   1.000
_cell.angle_alpha   90.00
_cell.angle_beta   90.00
_cell.angle_gamma   90.00
#
_symmetry.space_group_name_H-M   'P 1'
#
loop_
_entity.id
_entity.type
_entity.pdbx_description
1 polymer ?
#
loop_
_entity_poly.entity_id
_entity_poly.type
_entity_poly.pdbx_seq_one_letter_code
_entity_poly.pdbx_strand_id
1 'polypeptide(L)'
;MDVLGLLANISQVVDLLVKIGVMCSIYCVDVKKAPGDVRRLLKEVDRLTAVIKELESLLQSPKGSSKLESPSLRQAVFDLRRLLAEMVAKLDLGAKHARAVWPFKKREIHEIFATIERQKANILLNISIEQTSVLLDVHQEIVLSKLRIADAATFDASPDGEQSFCLQGTRSHIIAQIEEWGTNSDSQC
;
A
#
# COMPACT_ATOMS: atom_id res chain seq x y z
N MET A 1 13.93 11.81 -6.83
CA MET A 1 14.82 11.22 -5.82
C MET A 1 14.29 9.82 -5.61
N ASP A 2 15.04 8.81 -6.03
CA ASP A 2 14.58 7.42 -5.99
C ASP A 2 14.38 6.98 -4.55
N VAL A 3 13.17 7.21 -4.05
CA VAL A 3 12.69 6.63 -2.81
C VAL A 3 12.59 5.16 -3.11
N LEU A 4 13.52 4.38 -2.54
CA LEU A 4 13.47 2.92 -2.55
C LEU A 4 12.02 2.43 -2.35
N GLY A 5 11.67 1.29 -2.95
CA GLY A 5 10.32 0.73 -2.80
C GLY A 5 9.89 0.60 -1.34
N LEU A 6 8.58 0.53 -1.07
CA LEU A 6 8.04 0.44 0.29
C LEU A 6 8.71 -0.71 1.07
N LEU A 7 8.83 -1.88 0.44
CA LEU A 7 9.48 -3.06 1.01
C LEU A 7 10.93 -2.75 1.45
N ALA A 8 11.73 -2.11 0.60
CA ALA A 8 13.11 -1.79 0.91
C ALA A 8 13.22 -0.78 2.07
N ASN A 9 12.30 0.19 2.18
CA ASN A 9 12.26 1.07 3.35
C ASN A 9 11.90 0.30 4.63
N ILE A 10 10.96 -0.65 4.54
CA ILE A 10 10.55 -1.49 5.68
C ILE A 10 11.71 -2.38 6.14
N SER A 11 12.42 -3.04 5.23
CA SER A 11 13.62 -3.83 5.57
C SER A 11 14.66 -2.97 6.30
N GLN A 12 14.89 -1.74 5.82
CA GLN A 12 15.80 -0.81 6.50
C GLN A 12 15.28 -0.38 7.89
N VAL A 13 13.97 -0.23 8.08
CA VAL A 13 13.39 0.02 9.42
C VAL A 13 13.68 -1.16 10.35
N VAL A 14 13.50 -2.41 9.89
CA VAL A 14 13.83 -3.61 10.66
C VAL A 14 15.30 -3.62 11.07
N ASP A 15 16.22 -3.39 10.14
CA ASP A 15 17.66 -3.35 10.40
C ASP A 15 18.04 -2.29 11.45
N LEU A 16 17.46 -1.09 11.33
CA LEU A 16 17.69 0.00 12.27
C LEU A 16 17.15 -0.33 13.67
N LEU A 17 15.99 -0.97 13.78
CA LEU A 17 15.41 -1.38 15.06
C LEU A 17 16.29 -2.44 15.74
N VAL A 18 16.71 -3.47 15.00
CA VAL A 18 17.65 -4.49 15.52
C VAL A 18 18.94 -3.82 16.00
N LYS A 19 19.49 -2.90 15.21
CA LYS A 19 20.70 -2.15 15.59
C LYS A 19 20.51 -1.32 16.85
N ILE A 20 19.39 -0.60 16.98
CA ILE A 20 19.05 0.14 18.21
C ILE A 20 18.98 -0.81 19.41
N GLY A 21 18.36 -1.98 19.27
CA GLY A 21 18.28 -2.99 20.32
C GLY A 21 19.66 -3.43 20.81
N VAL A 22 20.56 -3.79 19.88
CA VAL A 22 21.95 -4.16 20.19
C VAL A 22 22.72 -3.02 20.84
N MET A 23 22.57 -1.78 20.34
CA MET A 23 23.27 -0.63 20.94
C MET A 23 22.75 -0.32 22.34
N CYS A 24 21.44 -0.47 22.57
CA CYS A 24 20.84 -0.24 23.88
C CYS A 24 21.33 -1.24 24.94
N SER A 25 21.70 -2.47 24.57
CA SER A 25 22.21 -3.45 25.54
C SER A 25 23.55 -3.03 26.15
N ILE A 26 24.39 -2.29 25.44
CA ILE A 26 25.66 -1.73 25.95
C ILE A 26 25.39 -0.82 27.16
N TYR A 27 24.31 -0.03 27.11
CA TYR A 27 23.94 0.88 28.18
C TYR A 27 23.26 0.20 29.38
N CYS A 28 22.92 -1.08 29.30
CA CYS A 28 22.33 -1.84 30.40
C CYS A 28 23.36 -2.36 31.41
N VAL A 29 24.62 -2.58 30.98
CA VAL A 29 25.67 -3.22 31.79
C VAL A 29 26.57 -2.19 32.50
N ASP A 30 26.93 -1.10 31.81
CA ASP A 30 27.98 -0.18 32.28
C ASP A 30 27.52 1.00 33.15
N VAL A 31 26.21 1.17 33.34
CA VAL A 31 25.67 2.26 34.17
C VAL A 31 25.01 1.65 35.40
N LYS A 32 25.60 1.87 36.59
CA LYS A 32 25.16 1.39 37.91
C LYS A 32 23.66 1.61 38.27
N LYS A 33 22.89 2.27 37.41
CA LYS A 33 21.42 2.41 37.42
C LYS A 33 20.97 2.57 35.96
N ALA A 34 20.85 1.48 35.18
CA ALA A 34 20.31 1.57 33.82
C ALA A 34 18.98 2.37 33.86
N PRO A 35 18.90 3.56 33.21
CA PRO A 35 17.73 4.43 33.31
C PRO A 35 16.47 3.69 32.88
N GLY A 36 15.33 3.94 33.53
CA GLY A 36 14.05 3.33 33.14
C GLY A 36 13.73 3.53 31.65
N ASP A 37 14.24 4.62 31.07
CA ASP A 37 14.11 4.96 29.66
C ASP A 37 14.81 3.94 28.72
N VAL A 38 15.95 3.37 29.10
CA VAL A 38 16.67 2.37 28.27
C VAL A 38 15.87 1.07 28.22
N ARG A 39 15.39 0.58 29.37
CA ARG A 39 14.55 -0.63 29.43
C ARG A 39 13.24 -0.43 28.69
N ARG A 40 12.63 0.75 28.82
CA ARG A 40 11.42 1.10 28.06
C ARG A 40 11.70 1.12 26.57
N LEU A 41 12.82 1.68 26.13
CA LEU A 41 13.19 1.74 24.72
C LEU A 41 13.41 0.34 24.14
N LEU A 42 14.17 -0.52 24.83
CA LEU A 42 14.36 -1.92 24.41
C LEU A 42 13.03 -2.62 24.19
N LYS A 43 12.11 -2.54 25.16
CA LYS A 43 10.79 -3.17 25.07
C LYS A 43 9.97 -2.65 23.88
N GLU A 44 9.99 -1.34 23.64
CA GLU A 44 9.26 -0.75 22.52
C GLU A 44 9.89 -1.08 21.15
N VAL A 45 11.22 -1.13 21.08
CA VAL A 45 11.96 -1.53 19.87
C VAL A 45 11.71 -3.00 19.55
N ASP A 46 11.73 -3.90 20.54
CA ASP A 46 11.46 -5.33 20.34
C ASP A 46 10.04 -5.55 19.79
N ARG A 47 9.04 -4.91 20.41
CA ARG A 47 7.64 -4.96 19.97
C ARG A 47 7.47 -4.41 18.56
N LEU A 48 8.07 -3.26 18.27
CA LEU A 48 7.98 -2.66 16.94
C LEU A 48 8.69 -3.53 15.90
N THR A 49 9.83 -4.14 16.24
CA THR A 49 10.55 -5.05 15.35
C THR A 49 9.68 -6.24 14.95
N ALA A 50 8.98 -6.86 15.92
CA ALA A 50 8.09 -7.98 15.63
C ALA A 50 6.98 -7.59 14.64
N VAL A 51 6.27 -6.49 14.90
CA VAL A 51 5.18 -6.02 14.05
C VAL A 51 5.66 -5.61 12.66
N ILE A 52 6.80 -4.91 12.55
CA ILE A 52 7.32 -4.48 11.23
C ILE A 52 7.85 -5.68 10.43
N LYS A 53 8.41 -6.72 11.07
CA LYS A 53 8.78 -7.97 10.39
C LYS A 53 7.57 -8.74 9.85
N GLU A 54 6.47 -8.75 10.59
CA GLU A 54 5.21 -9.32 10.08
C GLU A 54 4.74 -8.55 8.83
N LEU A 55 4.78 -7.21 8.87
CA LEU A 55 4.47 -6.38 7.71
C LEU A 55 5.42 -6.63 6.53
N GLU A 56 6.71 -6.78 6.78
CA GLU A 56 7.72 -7.12 5.77
C GLU A 56 7.41 -8.46 5.10
N SER A 57 7.10 -9.50 5.89
CA SER A 57 6.75 -10.82 5.38
C SER A 57 5.48 -10.79 4.53
N LEU A 58 4.48 -10.00 4.93
CA LEU A 58 3.26 -9.80 4.15
C LEU A 58 3.56 -9.15 2.79
N LEU A 59 4.47 -8.18 2.73
CA LEU A 59 4.85 -7.50 1.49
C LEU A 59 5.74 -8.34 0.57
N GLN A 60 6.53 -9.26 1.13
CA GLN A 60 7.30 -10.23 0.34
C GLN A 60 6.40 -11.29 -0.32
N SER A 61 5.19 -11.50 0.21
CA SER A 61 4.22 -12.42 -0.38
C SER A 61 3.75 -11.91 -1.75
N PRO A 62 3.62 -12.79 -2.77
CA PRO A 62 3.08 -12.43 -4.10
C PRO A 62 1.71 -11.76 -4.06
N LYS A 63 0.94 -11.95 -2.98
CA LYS A 63 -0.40 -11.37 -2.77
C LYS A 63 -0.38 -10.00 -2.10
N GLY A 64 0.73 -9.62 -1.45
CA GLY A 64 0.84 -8.41 -0.64
C GLY A 64 1.52 -7.23 -1.34
N SER A 65 2.48 -7.51 -2.24
CA SER A 65 3.28 -6.47 -2.90
C SER A 65 2.52 -5.55 -3.85
N SER A 66 1.40 -6.00 -4.41
CA SER A 66 0.62 -5.20 -5.38
C SER A 66 -0.44 -4.28 -4.76
N LYS A 67 -0.75 -4.44 -3.46
CA LYS A 67 -1.91 -3.79 -2.82
C LYS A 67 -1.57 -2.70 -1.79
N LEU A 68 -0.34 -2.66 -1.28
CA LEU A 68 0.09 -1.72 -0.25
C LEU A 68 1.11 -0.74 -0.85
N GLU A 69 0.65 0.20 -1.66
CA GLU A 69 1.51 1.13 -2.41
C GLU A 69 0.98 2.57 -2.31
N SER A 70 0.42 2.96 -1.16
CA SER A 70 0.02 4.34 -0.87
C SER A 70 1.24 5.27 -0.71
N PRO A 71 1.23 6.47 -1.34
CA PRO A 71 2.24 7.51 -1.10
C PRO A 71 2.33 7.91 0.37
N SER A 72 1.19 7.94 1.08
CA SER A 72 1.12 8.31 2.49
C SER A 72 1.72 7.22 3.40
N LEU A 73 1.54 5.94 3.05
CA LEU A 73 2.20 4.83 3.74
C LEU A 73 3.72 4.89 3.54
N ARG A 74 4.18 5.09 2.30
CA ARG A 74 5.60 5.28 1.99
C ARG A 74 6.22 6.42 2.79
N GLN A 75 5.53 7.56 2.88
CA GLN A 75 6.00 8.70 3.64
C GLN A 75 6.09 8.39 5.15
N ALA A 76 5.08 7.74 5.73
CA ALA A 76 5.08 7.38 7.16
C ALA A 76 6.23 6.42 7.51
N VAL A 77 6.48 5.41 6.66
CA VAL A 77 7.61 4.48 6.83
C VAL A 77 8.94 5.22 6.65
N PHE A 78 9.06 6.10 5.66
CA PHE A 78 10.26 6.89 5.44
C PHE A 78 10.57 7.79 6.65
N ASP A 79 9.57 8.45 7.22
CA ASP A 79 9.73 9.31 8.39
C ASP A 79 10.15 8.50 9.64
N LEU A 80 9.59 7.31 9.82
CA LEU A 80 10.01 6.38 10.87
C LEU A 80 11.47 5.96 10.65
N ARG A 81 11.85 5.59 9.43
CA ARG A 81 13.21 5.20 9.06
C ARG A 81 14.22 6.32 9.36
N ARG A 82 13.91 7.56 8.99
CA ARG A 82 14.75 8.73 9.26
C ARG A 82 14.94 8.92 10.77
N LEU A 83 13.86 8.87 11.55
CA LEU A 83 13.93 8.99 13.01
C LEU A 83 14.85 7.92 13.61
N LEU A 84 14.69 6.66 13.21
CA LEU A 84 15.50 5.55 13.72
C LEU A 84 16.98 5.68 13.31
N ALA A 85 17.27 6.16 12.09
CA ALA A 85 18.63 6.42 11.64
C ALA A 85 19.32 7.51 12.48
N GLU A 86 18.61 8.61 12.79
CA GLU A 86 19.10 9.67 13.68
C GLU A 86 19.36 9.14 15.10
N MET A 87 18.49 8.25 15.60
CA MET A 87 18.70 7.59 16.89
C MET A 87 19.95 6.71 16.90
N VAL A 88 20.15 5.90 15.87
CA VAL A 88 21.36 5.08 15.71
C VAL A 88 22.61 5.96 15.71
N ALA A 89 22.61 7.08 14.99
CA ALA A 89 23.75 7.99 14.95
C ALA A 89 24.06 8.56 16.35
N LYS A 90 23.04 8.96 17.12
CA LYS A 90 23.22 9.46 18.50
C LYS A 90 23.72 8.37 19.45
N LEU A 91 23.18 7.15 19.36
CA LEU A 91 23.66 5.99 20.13
C LEU A 91 25.13 5.68 19.81
N ASP A 92 25.54 5.79 18.55
CA ASP A 92 26.91 5.50 18.13
C ASP A 92 27.91 6.49 18.73
N LEU A 93 27.54 7.78 18.75
CA LEU A 93 28.31 8.82 19.41
C LEU A 93 28.45 8.57 20.92
N GLY A 94 27.38 8.15 21.59
CA GLY A 94 27.41 7.83 23.02
C GLY A 94 28.27 6.61 23.35
N ALA A 95 28.36 5.63 22.44
CA ALA A 95 29.12 4.39 22.61
C ALA A 95 30.62 4.55 22.36
N LYS A 96 31.05 5.52 21.53
CA LYS A 96 32.46 5.78 21.19
C LYS A 96 33.32 6.33 22.34
N HIS A 97 32.72 6.63 23.48
CA HIS A 97 33.44 7.12 24.66
C HIS A 97 34.05 5.94 25.43
N ALA A 98 35.20 6.15 26.09
CA ALA A 98 35.88 5.13 26.92
C ALA A 98 34.97 4.52 28.01
N ARG A 99 33.89 5.22 28.36
CA ARG A 99 32.74 4.69 29.09
C ARG A 99 31.48 5.11 28.33
N ALA A 100 30.62 4.16 27.98
CA ALA A 100 29.37 4.45 27.28
C ALA A 100 28.50 5.41 28.12
N VAL A 101 28.16 6.57 27.55
CA VAL A 101 27.28 7.56 28.19
C VAL A 101 25.97 7.60 27.43
N TRP A 102 24.85 7.48 28.16
CA TRP A 102 23.52 7.56 27.57
C TRP A 102 23.34 8.92 26.87
N PRO A 103 23.12 8.96 25.55
CA PRO A 103 23.23 10.20 24.78
C PRO A 103 21.96 11.05 24.78
N PHE A 104 20.85 10.55 25.33
CA PHE A 104 19.55 11.23 25.28
C PHE A 104 19.19 11.91 26.59
N LYS A 105 18.73 13.15 26.49
CA LYS A 105 18.03 13.84 27.59
C LYS A 105 16.64 13.24 27.77
N LYS A 106 16.08 13.34 28.98
CA LYS A 106 14.72 12.86 29.28
C LYS A 106 13.68 13.43 28.32
N ARG A 107 13.72 14.73 28.03
CA ARG A 107 12.80 15.35 27.07
C ARG A 107 12.92 14.75 25.66
N GLU A 108 14.15 14.61 25.16
CA GLU A 108 14.43 14.08 23.82
C GLU A 108 13.90 12.64 23.67
N ILE A 109 14.13 11.77 24.67
CA ILE A 109 13.63 10.39 24.59
C ILE A 109 12.10 10.32 24.64
N HIS A 110 11.44 11.25 25.35
CA HIS A 110 9.97 11.33 25.34
C HIS A 110 9.43 11.80 23.98
N GLU A 111 10.08 12.76 23.34
CA GLU A 111 9.74 13.23 21.98
C GLU A 111 9.95 12.11 20.94
N ILE A 112 11.01 11.31 21.09
CA ILE A 112 11.24 10.10 20.28
C ILE A 112 10.09 9.12 20.43
N PHE A 113 9.70 8.77 21.68
CA PHE A 113 8.57 7.86 21.90
C PHE A 113 7.28 8.39 21.30
N ALA A 114 6.96 9.67 21.49
CA ALA A 114 5.78 10.30 20.90
C ALA A 114 5.81 10.24 19.37
N THR A 115 6.98 10.42 18.76
CA THR A 115 7.13 10.35 17.30
C THR A 115 6.98 8.92 16.80
N ILE A 116 7.53 7.93 17.50
CA ILE A 116 7.35 6.50 17.18
C ILE A 116 5.85 6.14 17.23
N GLU A 117 5.14 6.50 18.31
CA GLU A 117 3.70 6.24 18.43
C GLU A 117 2.89 6.91 17.32
N ARG A 118 3.23 8.16 16.97
CA ARG A 118 2.59 8.86 15.85
C ARG A 118 2.81 8.13 14.52
N GLN A 119 4.04 7.65 14.25
CA GLN A 119 4.29 6.93 13.00
C GLN A 119 3.64 5.54 13.00
N LYS A 120 3.59 4.83 14.13
CA LYS A 120 2.82 3.59 14.27
C LYS A 120 1.34 3.83 13.91
N ALA A 121 0.73 4.88 14.46
CA ALA A 121 -0.66 5.25 14.18
C ALA A 121 -0.88 5.60 12.69
N ASN A 122 0.03 6.38 12.09
CA ASN A 122 -0.04 6.72 10.66
C ASN A 122 0.06 5.46 9.78
N ILE A 123 1.02 4.57 10.06
CA ILE A 123 1.18 3.31 9.31
C ILE A 123 -0.09 2.46 9.43
N LEU A 124 -0.61 2.27 10.64
CA LEU A 124 -1.83 1.50 10.88
C LEU A 124 -3.04 2.08 10.14
N LEU A 125 -3.23 3.41 10.19
CA LEU A 125 -4.34 4.07 9.53
C LEU A 125 -4.26 3.89 8.01
N ASN A 126 -3.08 4.06 7.41
CA ASN A 126 -2.88 3.87 5.99
C ASN A 126 -3.15 2.42 5.56
N ILE A 127 -2.63 1.44 6.30
CA ILE A 127 -2.90 0.02 6.04
C ILE A 127 -4.41 -0.26 6.14
N SER A 128 -5.10 0.31 7.13
CA SER A 128 -6.55 0.13 7.31
C SER A 128 -7.35 0.72 6.15
N ILE A 129 -6.94 1.87 5.62
CA ILE A 129 -7.54 2.49 4.43
C ILE A 129 -7.36 1.57 3.22
N GLU A 130 -6.14 1.07 2.98
CA GLU A 130 -5.86 0.17 1.86
C GLU A 130 -6.64 -1.15 1.98
N GLN A 131 -6.69 -1.75 3.17
CA GLN A 131 -7.49 -2.95 3.43
C GLN A 131 -8.99 -2.71 3.20
N THR A 132 -9.51 -1.55 3.59
CA THR A 132 -10.91 -1.18 3.35
C THR A 132 -11.21 -1.06 1.87
N SER A 133 -10.30 -0.45 1.08
CA SER A 133 -10.44 -0.40 -0.38
C SER A 133 -10.51 -1.80 -0.99
N VAL A 134 -9.60 -2.69 -0.59
CA VAL A 134 -9.58 -4.08 -1.07
C VAL A 134 -10.86 -4.83 -0.70
N LEU A 135 -11.40 -4.60 0.49
CA LEU A 135 -12.65 -5.21 0.92
C LEU A 135 -13.84 -4.74 0.08
N LEU A 136 -13.87 -3.45 -0.29
CA LEU A 136 -14.90 -2.90 -1.18
C LEU A 136 -14.80 -3.51 -2.58
N ASP A 137 -13.59 -3.64 -3.13
CA ASP A 137 -13.38 -4.26 -4.44
C ASP A 137 -13.86 -5.73 -4.45
N VAL A 138 -13.48 -6.51 -3.44
CA VAL A 138 -13.93 -7.90 -3.27
C VAL A 138 -15.45 -7.97 -3.10
N HIS A 139 -16.05 -7.05 -2.35
CA HIS A 139 -17.50 -6.99 -2.20
C HIS A 139 -18.19 -6.75 -3.55
N GLN A 140 -17.67 -5.82 -4.34
CA GLN A 140 -18.19 -5.54 -5.68
C GLN A 140 -18.07 -6.76 -6.60
N GLU A 141 -16.92 -7.43 -6.64
CA GLU A 141 -16.73 -8.66 -7.42
C GLU A 141 -17.75 -9.75 -7.02
N ILE A 142 -17.99 -9.93 -5.71
CA ILE A 142 -18.99 -10.87 -5.20
C ILE A 142 -20.40 -10.48 -5.65
N VAL A 143 -20.76 -9.20 -5.57
CA VAL A 143 -22.09 -8.72 -6.01
C VAL A 143 -22.27 -8.94 -7.52
N LEU A 144 -21.27 -8.57 -8.33
CA LEU A 144 -21.30 -8.76 -9.78
C LEU A 144 -21.40 -10.24 -10.15
N SER A 145 -20.71 -11.13 -9.45
CA SER A 145 -20.78 -12.58 -9.68
C SER A 145 -22.16 -13.19 -9.43
N LYS A 146 -23.03 -12.50 -8.68
CA LYS A 146 -24.40 -12.94 -8.38
C LYS A 146 -25.45 -12.38 -9.34
N LEU A 147 -25.07 -11.45 -10.22
CA LEU A 147 -25.99 -10.92 -11.22
C LEU A 147 -26.38 -12.04 -12.19
N ARG A 148 -27.68 -12.19 -12.42
CA ARG A 148 -28.17 -13.11 -13.45
C ARG A 148 -27.80 -12.56 -14.81
N ILE A 149 -27.28 -13.42 -15.67
CA ILE A 149 -27.13 -13.11 -17.09
C ILE A 149 -28.54 -13.10 -17.67
N ALA A 150 -28.92 -11.98 -18.28
CA ALA A 150 -30.12 -11.91 -19.08
C ALA A 150 -29.75 -12.40 -20.49
N ASP A 151 -30.00 -13.68 -20.78
CA ASP A 151 -29.59 -14.32 -22.04
C ASP A 151 -30.09 -13.57 -23.28
N ALA A 152 -31.27 -12.92 -23.21
CA ALA A 152 -31.83 -12.11 -24.29
C ALA A 152 -31.18 -10.71 -24.45
N ALA A 153 -30.23 -10.35 -23.59
CA ALA A 153 -29.50 -9.07 -23.63
C ALA A 153 -27.98 -9.27 -23.72
N THR A 154 -27.51 -10.50 -23.98
CA THR A 154 -26.09 -10.72 -24.25
C THR A 154 -25.73 -10.09 -25.60
N PHE A 155 -24.47 -9.70 -25.75
CA PHE A 155 -23.94 -9.32 -27.05
C PHE A 155 -24.20 -10.49 -28.04
N ASP A 156 -24.83 -10.19 -29.17
CA ASP A 156 -25.36 -11.12 -30.18
C ASP A 156 -26.62 -11.94 -29.81
N ALA A 157 -27.29 -11.65 -28.69
CA ALA A 157 -28.64 -12.16 -28.44
C ALA A 157 -29.67 -11.41 -29.29
N SER A 158 -29.71 -11.75 -30.57
CA SER A 158 -30.87 -11.42 -31.39
C SER A 158 -31.98 -12.41 -31.03
N PRO A 159 -33.18 -11.97 -30.61
CA PRO A 159 -34.34 -12.86 -30.51
C PRO A 159 -34.71 -13.45 -31.89
N ASP A 160 -34.29 -12.78 -32.96
CA ASP A 160 -34.29 -13.26 -34.33
C ASP A 160 -32.94 -13.94 -34.61
N GLY A 161 -32.76 -15.19 -34.14
CA GLY A 161 -31.49 -15.91 -34.23
C GLY A 161 -30.93 -15.95 -35.66
N GLU A 162 -29.59 -15.86 -35.80
CA GLU A 162 -28.75 -16.01 -37.02
C GLU A 162 -29.26 -15.37 -38.34
N GLN A 163 -30.31 -14.56 -38.27
CA GLN A 163 -30.94 -13.93 -39.42
C GLN A 163 -30.40 -12.52 -39.50
N SER A 164 -29.16 -12.44 -39.95
CA SER A 164 -28.51 -11.21 -40.42
C SER A 164 -29.15 -10.70 -41.71
N PHE A 165 -30.48 -10.67 -41.77
CA PHE A 165 -31.20 -9.97 -42.82
C PHE A 165 -31.80 -8.70 -42.27
N CYS A 166 -31.61 -7.64 -43.03
CA CYS A 166 -32.24 -6.36 -42.78
C CYS A 166 -33.76 -6.54 -42.93
N LEU A 167 -34.54 -6.14 -41.91
CA LEU A 167 -36.00 -6.15 -41.96
C LEU A 167 -36.51 -5.37 -43.18
N GLN A 168 -37.67 -5.74 -43.70
CA GLN A 168 -38.29 -5.02 -44.82
C GLN A 168 -38.47 -3.53 -44.47
N GLY A 169 -38.10 -2.64 -45.40
CA GLY A 169 -38.10 -1.19 -45.16
C GLY A 169 -36.85 -0.64 -44.45
N THR A 170 -35.83 -1.46 -44.19
CA THR A 170 -34.55 -1.01 -43.62
C THR A 170 -33.43 -0.96 -44.68
N ARG A 171 -32.16 -0.90 -44.25
CA ARG A 171 -30.98 -0.56 -45.06
C ARG A 171 -30.95 -1.21 -46.45
N SER A 172 -31.08 -2.53 -46.56
CA SER A 172 -30.99 -3.21 -47.86
C SER A 172 -32.12 -2.84 -48.81
N HIS A 173 -33.34 -2.61 -48.29
CA HIS A 173 -34.49 -2.20 -49.09
C HIS A 173 -34.37 -0.75 -49.55
N ILE A 174 -33.89 0.14 -48.67
CA ILE A 174 -33.65 1.55 -49.00
C ILE A 174 -32.53 1.67 -50.05
N ILE A 175 -31.45 0.89 -49.93
CA ILE A 175 -30.37 0.87 -50.92
C ILE A 175 -30.91 0.43 -52.29
N ALA A 176 -31.71 -0.63 -52.35
CA ALA A 176 -32.33 -1.08 -53.59
C ALA A 176 -33.25 -0.02 -54.21
N GLN A 177 -34.04 0.70 -53.40
CA GLN A 177 -34.85 1.82 -53.87
C GLN A 177 -34.00 2.97 -54.44
N ILE A 178 -32.88 3.31 -53.80
CA ILE A 178 -31.98 4.36 -54.28
C ILE A 178 -31.32 3.95 -55.60
N GLU A 179 -30.90 2.69 -55.72
CA GLU A 179 -30.33 2.16 -56.97
C GLU A 179 -31.37 2.15 -58.10
N GLU A 180 -32.63 1.80 -57.80
CA GLU A 180 -33.75 1.86 -58.75
C GLU A 180 -34.06 3.29 -59.19
N TRP A 181 -33.99 4.27 -58.27
CA TRP A 181 -34.11 5.69 -58.62
C TRP A 181 -32.95 6.19 -59.48
N GLY A 182 -31.73 5.73 -59.20
CA GLY A 182 -30.54 6.12 -59.96
C GLY A 182 -30.45 5.50 -61.35
N THR A 183 -31.18 4.40 -61.60
CA THR A 183 -31.16 3.67 -62.88
C THR A 183 -32.39 3.94 -63.74
N ASN A 184 -33.48 4.45 -63.18
CA ASN A 184 -34.64 4.92 -63.94
C ASN A 184 -34.37 6.30 -64.56
N SER A 185 -34.28 6.35 -65.90
CA SER A 185 -34.08 7.58 -66.69
C SER A 185 -35.30 8.53 -66.72
N ASP A 186 -36.38 8.19 -66.02
CA ASP A 186 -37.63 8.96 -65.96
C ASP A 186 -37.80 9.77 -64.67
N SER A 187 -36.77 9.84 -63.81
CA SER A 187 -36.79 10.78 -62.68
C SER A 187 -36.67 12.21 -63.19
N GLN A 188 -37.79 12.92 -63.32
CA GLN A 188 -37.80 14.38 -63.43
C GLN A 188 -37.14 14.96 -62.18
N CYS A 189 -35.99 15.61 -62.38
CA CYS A 189 -35.41 16.55 -61.41
C CYS A 189 -36.38 17.70 -61.13
#